data_AF-A0A956LQ76-F1
#
_entry.id   AF-A0A956LQ76-F1
#
_cell.length_a   1.000
_cell.length_b   1.000
_cell.length_c   1.000
_cell.angle_alpha   90.00
_cell.angle_beta   90.00
_cell.angle_gamma   90.00
#
_symmetry.space_group_name_H-M   'P 1'
#
loop_
_entity.id
_entity.type
_entity.pdbx_description
1 polymer ?
#
loop_
_entity_poly.entity_id
_entity_poly.type
_entity_poly.pdbx_seq_one_letter_code
_entity_poly.pdbx_strand_id
1 'polypeptide(L)'
;MQTWLLLGLVLAVGVVVANFAISNPDVAKNGMDAFMGLPSWAFPTIAGVAGLVVYLLGLRVATNWPEAVGALLVSGAVVFAEILFGWNNFAVGGVAAIPYVLPIVVFLGMLLFAVTRSR
;
A
#
# COMPACT_ATOMS: atom_id res chain seq x y z
N MET A 1 13.51 -9.09 15.91
CA MET A 1 12.46 -10.14 15.83
C MET A 1 11.07 -9.56 15.58
N GLN A 2 10.66 -8.50 16.29
CA GLN A 2 9.32 -7.92 16.19
C GLN A 2 8.97 -7.35 14.80
N THR A 3 9.92 -6.74 14.10
CA THR A 3 9.73 -6.15 12.75
C THR A 3 9.40 -7.20 11.68
N TRP A 4 10.04 -8.37 11.73
CA TRP A 4 9.78 -9.47 10.78
C TRP A 4 8.42 -10.13 11.00
N LEU A 5 7.99 -10.24 12.27
CA LEU A 5 6.64 -10.69 12.62
C LEU A 5 5.57 -9.70 12.14
N LEU A 6 5.81 -8.40 12.30
CA LEU A 6 4.92 -7.34 11.80
C LEU A 6 4.83 -7.36 10.27
N LEU A 7 5.97 -7.51 9.58
CA LEU A 7 6.01 -7.61 8.12
C LEU A 7 5.25 -8.85 7.63
N GLY A 8 5.42 -9.99 8.30
CA GLY A 8 4.64 -11.21 8.04
C GLY A 8 3.13 -11.01 8.28
N LEU A 9 2.75 -10.33 9.37
CA LEU A 9 1.35 -10.05 9.68
C LEU A 9 0.71 -9.10 8.66
N VAL A 10 1.43 -8.05 8.27
CA VAL A 10 0.98 -7.08 7.25
C VAL A 10 0.80 -7.76 5.89
N LEU A 11 1.75 -8.60 5.48
CA LEU A 11 1.61 -9.39 4.25
C LEU A 11 0.45 -10.38 4.34
N ALA A 12 0.28 -11.07 5.46
CA ALA A 12 -0.84 -11.99 5.66
C ALA A 12 -2.19 -11.27 5.57
N VAL A 13 -2.33 -10.11 6.24
CA VAL A 13 -3.53 -9.27 6.14
C VAL A 13 -3.74 -8.80 4.71
N GLY A 14 -2.69 -8.34 4.02
CA GLY A 14 -2.75 -7.94 2.62
C GLY A 14 -3.26 -9.06 1.69
N VAL A 15 -2.74 -10.28 1.86
CA VAL A 15 -3.19 -11.47 1.11
C VAL A 15 -4.65 -11.81 1.42
N VAL A 16 -5.06 -11.75 2.69
CA VAL A 16 -6.45 -12.01 3.09
C VAL A 16 -7.41 -10.98 2.47
N VAL A 17 -7.05 -9.69 2.52
CA VAL A 17 -7.86 -8.61 1.94
C VAL A 17 -7.93 -8.72 0.41
N ALA A 18 -6.80 -9.02 -0.25
CA ALA A 18 -6.77 -9.25 -1.69
C ALA A 18 -7.64 -10.45 -2.10
N ASN A 19 -7.52 -11.57 -1.37
CA ASN A 19 -8.33 -12.76 -1.61
C ASN A 19 -9.83 -12.48 -1.37
N PHE A 20 -10.16 -11.72 -0.33
CA PHE A 20 -11.54 -11.32 -0.03
C PHE A 20 -12.12 -10.43 -1.15
N ALA A 21 -11.35 -9.47 -1.65
CA ALA A 21 -11.76 -8.59 -2.75
C ALA A 21 -11.95 -9.35 -4.07
N ILE A 22 -11.06 -10.29 -4.38
CA ILE A 22 -11.16 -11.17 -5.57
C ILE A 22 -12.38 -12.11 -5.45
N SER A 23 -12.61 -12.67 -4.26
CA SER A 23 -13.69 -13.64 -4.03
C SER A 23 -15.07 -12.99 -3.90
N ASN A 24 -15.14 -11.70 -3.54
CA ASN A 24 -16.39 -10.96 -3.33
C ASN A 24 -16.37 -9.60 -4.06
N PRO A 25 -16.39 -9.61 -5.41
CA PRO A 25 -16.29 -8.38 -6.20
C PRO A 25 -17.47 -7.42 -5.97
N ASP A 26 -18.66 -7.94 -5.68
CA ASP A 26 -19.86 -7.13 -5.43
C ASP A 26 -19.76 -6.34 -4.10
N VAL A 27 -19.12 -6.91 -3.08
CA VAL A 27 -18.90 -6.25 -1.79
C VAL A 27 -17.85 -5.16 -1.93
N ALA A 28 -16.81 -5.40 -2.74
CA ALA A 28 -15.80 -4.39 -3.06
C ALA A 28 -16.41 -3.22 -3.86
N LYS A 29 -17.28 -3.52 -4.84
CA LYS A 29 -18.02 -2.51 -5.60
C LYS A 29 -18.95 -1.69 -4.72
N ASN A 30 -19.79 -2.33 -3.91
CA ASN A 30 -20.72 -1.63 -3.02
C ASN A 30 -20.01 -0.81 -1.94
N GLY A 31 -18.86 -1.28 -1.45
CA GLY A 31 -18.00 -0.51 -0.53
C GLY A 31 -17.38 0.73 -1.18
N MET A 32 -17.02 0.64 -2.46
CA MET A 32 -16.65 1.80 -3.27
C MET A 32 -17.84 2.73 -3.50
N ASP A 33 -19.00 2.21 -3.91
CA ASP A 33 -20.22 2.99 -4.18
C ASP A 33 -20.71 3.76 -2.93
N ALA A 34 -20.58 3.17 -1.74
CA ALA A 34 -20.86 3.85 -0.47
C ALA A 34 -19.87 4.99 -0.16
N PHE A 35 -18.64 4.92 -0.70
CA PHE A 35 -17.65 5.99 -0.67
C PHE A 35 -17.82 7.00 -1.82
N MET A 36 -18.53 6.64 -2.90
CA MET A 36 -18.67 7.40 -4.17
C MET A 36 -19.55 8.65 -4.12
N GLY A 37 -19.90 9.13 -2.92
CA GLY A 37 -20.14 10.58 -2.76
C GLY A 37 -18.88 11.41 -3.07
N LEU A 38 -17.69 10.79 -3.02
CA LEU A 38 -16.40 11.40 -3.26
C LEU A 38 -15.77 10.92 -4.59
N PRO A 39 -14.93 11.73 -5.25
CA PRO A 39 -14.23 11.33 -6.47
C PRO A 39 -13.41 10.04 -6.29
N SER A 40 -13.34 9.19 -7.32
CA SER A 40 -12.63 7.89 -7.28
C SER A 40 -11.15 7.98 -6.92
N TRP A 41 -10.51 9.12 -7.17
CA TRP A 41 -9.12 9.41 -6.78
C TRP A 41 -8.97 9.87 -5.32
N ALA A 42 -10.07 10.22 -4.64
CA ALA A 42 -10.02 10.77 -3.27
C ALA A 42 -9.55 9.71 -2.27
N PHE A 43 -10.05 8.48 -2.38
CA PHE A 43 -9.67 7.38 -1.49
C PHE A 43 -8.17 7.05 -1.54
N PRO A 44 -7.56 6.77 -2.71
CA PRO A 44 -6.11 6.51 -2.77
C PRO A 44 -5.29 7.73 -2.33
N THR A 45 -5.77 8.95 -2.60
CA THR A 45 -5.08 10.17 -2.16
C THR A 45 -5.09 10.30 -0.64
N ILE A 46 -6.24 10.10 0.00
CA ILE A 46 -6.37 10.15 1.47
C ILE A 46 -5.55 9.04 2.11
N ALA A 47 -5.65 7.81 1.61
CA ALA A 47 -4.89 6.66 2.11
C ALA A 47 -3.37 6.90 1.96
N GLY A 48 -2.94 7.46 0.83
CA GLY A 48 -1.54 7.80 0.60
C GLY A 48 -1.04 8.89 1.54
N VAL A 49 -1.79 9.99 1.71
CA VAL A 49 -1.41 11.10 2.61
C VAL A 49 -1.42 10.64 4.07
N ALA A 50 -2.48 9.96 4.52
CA ALA A 50 -2.57 9.44 5.89
C ALA A 50 -1.46 8.41 6.15
N GLY A 51 -1.22 7.50 5.21
CA GLY A 51 -0.13 6.53 5.29
C GLY A 51 1.24 7.20 5.42
N LEU A 52 1.48 8.25 4.64
CA LEU A 52 2.74 8.99 4.67
C LEU A 52 2.92 9.76 5.99
N VAL A 53 1.86 10.35 6.54
CA VAL A 53 1.88 10.98 7.87
C VAL A 53 2.20 9.95 8.95
N VAL A 54 1.50 8.80 8.95
CA VAL A 54 1.73 7.71 9.92
C VAL A 54 3.15 7.18 9.80
N TYR A 55 3.67 7.04 8.59
CA TYR A 55 5.05 6.64 8.34
C TYR A 55 6.06 7.65 8.90
N LEU A 56 5.89 8.94 8.61
CA LEU A 56 6.78 10.00 9.08
C LEU A 56 6.76 10.16 10.61
N LEU A 57 5.60 9.97 11.23
CA LEU A 57 5.50 9.93 12.69
C LEU A 57 6.17 8.66 13.25
N GLY A 58 6.01 7.52 12.57
CA GLY A 58 6.69 6.27 12.89
C GLY A 58 8.20 6.41 12.97
N LEU A 59 8.81 7.09 11.99
CA LEU A 59 10.26 7.37 11.96
C LEU A 59 10.78 8.16 13.17
N ARG A 60 9.89 8.75 13.99
CA ARG A 60 10.24 9.53 15.18
C ARG A 60 9.97 8.79 16.49
N VAL A 61 9.35 7.61 16.43
CA VAL A 61 8.98 6.82 17.60
C VAL A 61 9.88 5.59 17.66
N ALA A 62 10.25 5.15 18.86
CA ALA A 62 11.10 3.97 19.06
C ALA A 62 10.44 2.64 18.62
N THR A 63 9.17 2.69 18.20
CA THR A 63 8.36 1.52 17.88
C THR A 63 8.14 1.46 16.37
N ASN A 64 8.46 0.33 15.75
CA ASN A 64 8.56 0.20 14.29
C ASN A 64 7.22 -0.11 13.57
N TRP A 65 6.11 -0.30 14.30
CA TRP A 65 4.81 -0.64 13.69
C TRP A 65 4.18 0.50 12.88
N PRO A 66 4.28 1.80 13.26
CA PRO A 66 3.66 2.87 12.47
C PRO A 66 4.35 3.04 11.12
N GLU A 67 5.66 2.78 11.04
CA GLU A 67 6.39 2.78 9.77
C GLU A 67 5.87 1.68 8.84
N ALA A 68 5.68 0.46 9.34
CA ALA A 68 5.17 -0.64 8.52
C ALA A 68 3.72 -0.39 8.05
N VAL A 69 2.86 0.14 8.93
CA VAL A 69 1.47 0.49 8.59
C VAL A 69 1.43 1.65 7.61
N GLY A 70 2.24 2.68 7.81
CA GLY A 70 2.33 3.82 6.92
C GLY A 70 2.84 3.43 5.53
N ALA A 71 3.89 2.60 5.46
CA ALA A 71 4.40 2.06 4.20
C ALA A 71 3.35 1.21 3.47
N LEU A 72 2.58 0.39 4.20
CA LEU A 72 1.48 -0.40 3.63
C LEU A 72 0.41 0.50 3.02
N LEU A 73 -0.04 1.52 3.75
CA LEU A 73 -1.08 2.46 3.29
C LEU A 73 -0.63 3.22 2.05
N VAL A 74 0.63 3.68 2.01
CA VAL A 74 1.20 4.32 0.82
C VAL A 74 1.27 3.33 -0.35
N SER A 75 1.75 2.10 -0.14
CA SER A 75 1.77 1.10 -1.21
C SER A 75 0.38 0.72 -1.71
N GLY A 76 -0.61 0.62 -0.82
CA GLY A 76 -2.00 0.32 -1.16
C GLY A 76 -2.64 1.45 -1.95
N ALA A 77 -2.32 2.70 -1.63
CA ALA A 77 -2.70 3.85 -2.43
C ALA A 77 -2.09 3.79 -3.84
N VAL A 78 -0.83 3.34 -3.97
CA VAL A 78 -0.18 3.15 -5.27
C VAL A 78 -0.85 2.01 -6.05
N VAL A 79 -1.15 0.86 -5.45
CA VAL A 79 -1.91 -0.22 -6.12
C VAL A 79 -3.23 0.32 -6.66
N PHE A 80 -3.95 1.07 -5.84
CA PHE A 80 -5.26 1.57 -6.23
C PHE A 80 -5.17 2.65 -7.31
N ALA A 81 -4.11 3.46 -7.30
CA ALA A 81 -3.80 4.38 -8.40
C ALA A 81 -3.45 3.62 -9.70
N GLU A 82 -2.64 2.56 -9.65
CA GLU A 82 -2.35 1.72 -10.82
C GLU A 82 -3.62 1.15 -11.45
N ILE A 83 -4.54 0.66 -10.62
CA ILE A 83 -5.84 0.13 -11.06
C ILE A 83 -6.69 1.24 -11.69
N LEU A 84 -6.76 2.41 -11.06
CA LEU A 84 -7.57 3.54 -11.54
C LEU A 84 -7.09 4.08 -12.89
N PHE A 85 -5.77 4.19 -13.08
CA PHE A 85 -5.16 4.69 -14.31
C PHE A 85 -4.97 3.60 -15.38
N GLY A 86 -5.31 2.34 -15.08
CA GLY A 86 -5.25 1.23 -16.04
C GLY A 86 -3.84 0.96 -16.54
N TRP A 87 -2.83 1.12 -15.68
CA TRP A 87 -1.43 0.90 -16.03
C TRP A 87 -1.13 -0.59 -16.21
N ASN A 88 -1.36 -1.08 -17.44
CA ASN A 88 -1.19 -2.49 -17.79
C ASN A 88 0.24 -2.84 -18.25
N ASN A 89 1.04 -1.86 -18.67
CA ASN A 89 2.41 -2.07 -19.13
C ASN A 89 3.30 -0.89 -18.75
N PHE A 90 4.21 -1.07 -17.79
CA PHE A 90 5.32 -0.14 -17.57
C PHE A 90 6.53 -0.62 -18.36
N ALA A 91 6.82 0.00 -19.51
CA ALA A 91 8.07 -0.25 -20.22
C ALA A 91 9.14 0.72 -19.70
N VAL A 92 9.92 0.30 -18.70
CA VAL A 92 11.09 1.07 -18.22
C VAL A 92 12.34 0.33 -18.69
N GLY A 93 13.09 0.93 -19.61
CA GLY A 93 14.34 0.35 -20.12
C GLY A 93 14.18 -0.93 -20.96
N GLY A 94 13.01 -1.15 -21.58
CA GLY A 94 12.75 -2.34 -22.40
C GLY A 94 12.24 -3.57 -21.63
N VAL A 95 12.09 -3.46 -20.31
CA VAL A 95 11.44 -4.49 -19.48
C VAL A 95 10.01 -4.07 -19.23
N ALA A 96 9.05 -4.90 -19.66
CA ALA A 96 7.65 -4.75 -19.30
C ALA A 96 7.49 -5.14 -17.82
N ALA A 97 7.43 -4.14 -16.94
CA ALA A 97 7.06 -4.37 -15.56
C ALA A 97 5.58 -4.73 -15.50
N ILE A 98 5.33 -5.90 -14.92
CA ILE A 98 4.00 -6.43 -14.65
C ILE A 98 3.30 -5.43 -13.71
N PRO A 99 1.98 -5.16 -13.88
CA PRO A 99 1.22 -4.42 -12.88
C PRO A 99 1.49 -4.98 -11.47
N TYR A 100 1.41 -4.14 -10.43
CA TYR A 100 1.73 -4.48 -9.03
C TYR A 100 3.21 -4.48 -8.65
N VAL A 101 4.15 -4.29 -9.58
CA VAL A 101 5.58 -4.16 -9.24
C VAL A 101 5.89 -2.84 -8.52
N LEU A 102 5.34 -1.70 -8.98
CA LEU A 102 5.59 -0.39 -8.35
C LEU A 102 5.14 -0.35 -6.88
N PRO A 103 3.93 -0.83 -6.52
CA PRO A 103 3.52 -0.90 -5.12
C PRO A 103 4.48 -1.69 -4.23
N ILE A 104 4.99 -2.83 -4.73
CA ILE A 104 5.94 -3.67 -4.00
C ILE A 104 7.26 -2.91 -3.80
N VAL A 105 7.76 -2.25 -4.85
CA VAL A 105 8.99 -1.44 -4.77
C VAL A 105 8.81 -0.28 -3.79
N VAL A 106 7.67 0.40 -3.80
CA VAL A 106 7.36 1.48 -2.85
C VAL A 106 7.32 0.95 -1.41
N PHE A 107 6.63 -0.16 -1.17
CA PHE A 107 6.54 -0.78 0.15
C PHE A 107 7.92 -1.18 0.69
N LEU A 108 8.69 -1.92 -0.11
CA LEU A 108 10.02 -2.39 0.26
C LEU A 108 11.01 -1.23 0.41
N GLY A 109 10.96 -0.23 -0.47
CA GLY A 109 11.81 0.95 -0.40
C GLY A 109 11.58 1.75 0.88
N MET A 110 10.32 1.98 1.26
CA MET A 110 9.98 2.65 2.52
C MET A 110 10.40 1.83 3.74
N LEU A 111 10.21 0.51 3.74
CA LEU A 111 10.67 -0.32 4.85
C LEU A 111 12.21 -0.35 4.96
N LEU A 112 12.92 -0.46 3.85
CA LEU A 112 14.38 -0.43 3.83
C LEU A 112 14.90 0.91 4.37
N PHE A 113 14.32 2.03 3.95
CA PHE A 113 14.67 3.35 4.47
C PHE A 113 14.49 3.43 5.98
N ALA A 114 13.35 2.96 6.50
CA ALA A 114 13.08 2.93 7.93
C ALA A 114 14.12 2.09 8.70
N VAL A 115 14.46 0.89 8.20
CA VAL A 115 15.50 0.03 8.79
C VAL A 115 16.88 0.69 8.77
N THR A 116 17.24 1.39 7.70
CA THR A 116 18.54 2.09 7.61
C THR A 116 18.64 3.28 8.56
N ARG A 117 17.53 3.96 8.85
CA ARG A 117 17.49 5.11 9.77
C ARG A 117 17.40 4.69 11.23
N SER A 118 16.85 3.52 11.51
CA SER A 118 16.71 2.94 12.86
C SER A 118 18.03 2.40 13.44
N ARG A 119 19.12 2.36 12.67
CA ARG A 119 20.48 1.99 13.13
C ARG A 119 21.29 3.23 13.46
#